data_AF-A0A813A4I7-F1
#
_entry.id   AF-A0A813A4I7-F1
#
_cell.length_a   1.000
_cell.length_b   1.000
_cell.length_c   1.000
_cell.angle_alpha   90.00
_cell.angle_beta   90.00
_cell.angle_gamma   90.00
#
_symmetry.space_group_name_H-M   'P 1'
#
loop_
_entity.id
_entity.type
_entity.pdbx_description
1 polymer ?
#
loop_
_entity_poly.entity_id
_entity_poly.type
_entity_poly.pdbx_seq_one_letter_code
_entity_poly.pdbx_strand_id
1 'polypeptide(L)'
;MAAKAPNAILFGTGEYTTGLTPSGQAKSDKSLGVVALTFFDLRAKGKIGDRIAMVGTNGDKEPKIKEHFSRNLTFPNIGSKEFEFFPKEGKNPKAFLDAIKAFKPGDVCTVFTPDDTHFEICKAALQGGVHVLVTKPMVKTLAQHKELVRIAKEKGVLLQIEVHKRFDPIYNDARQRIQNLGDFG
;
A
#
# COMPACT_ATOMS: atom_id res chain seq x y z
N MET A 1 -15.63 -21.29 10.71
CA MET A 1 -16.05 -20.24 9.75
C MET A 1 -14.85 -19.90 8.89
N ALA A 2 -15.00 -19.79 7.57
CA ALA A 2 -13.90 -19.31 6.72
C ALA A 2 -13.54 -17.87 7.12
N ALA A 3 -12.25 -17.58 7.30
CA ALA A 3 -11.80 -16.23 7.61
C ALA A 3 -12.19 -15.30 6.45
N LYS A 4 -12.96 -14.24 6.73
CA LYS A 4 -13.35 -13.25 5.72
C LYS A 4 -12.08 -12.55 5.21
N ALA A 5 -11.96 -12.40 3.88
CA ALA A 5 -10.83 -11.72 3.26
C ALA A 5 -10.65 -10.30 3.84
N PRO A 6 -9.40 -9.82 4.01
CA PRO A 6 -9.12 -8.52 4.63
C PRO A 6 -9.53 -7.38 3.70
N ASN A 7 -10.02 -6.27 4.24
CA ASN A 7 -10.18 -5.04 3.48
C ASN A 7 -8.83 -4.31 3.36
N ALA A 8 -8.74 -3.33 2.47
CA ALA A 8 -7.48 -2.65 2.16
C ALA A 8 -7.50 -1.13 2.38
N ILE A 9 -6.41 -0.59 2.95
CA ILE A 9 -6.15 0.85 3.04
C ILE A 9 -4.90 1.20 2.24
N LEU A 10 -5.01 2.12 1.29
CA LEU A 10 -3.90 2.56 0.44
C LEU A 10 -3.46 3.96 0.87
N PHE A 11 -2.39 4.06 1.66
CA PHE A 11 -1.79 5.33 2.05
C PHE A 11 -0.89 5.85 0.93
N GLY A 12 -1.18 7.06 0.47
CA GLY A 12 -0.46 7.72 -0.62
C GLY A 12 -1.29 7.78 -1.91
N THR A 13 -1.37 8.97 -2.51
CA THR A 13 -2.19 9.26 -3.70
C THR A 13 -1.35 9.68 -4.91
N GLY A 14 -0.04 9.50 -4.83
CA GLY A 14 0.91 9.86 -5.88
C GLY A 14 1.02 8.82 -6.99
N GLU A 15 2.06 8.98 -7.80
CA GLU A 15 2.28 8.27 -9.06
C GLU A 15 2.23 6.73 -8.92
N TYR A 16 2.88 6.16 -7.91
CA TYR A 16 2.87 4.71 -7.71
C TYR A 16 1.47 4.16 -7.43
N THR A 17 0.64 4.91 -6.71
CA THR A 17 -0.71 4.48 -6.34
C THR A 17 -1.71 4.77 -7.44
N THR A 18 -1.72 5.99 -7.97
CA THR A 18 -2.79 6.51 -8.84
C THR A 18 -2.33 6.84 -10.26
N GLY A 19 -1.02 6.87 -10.54
CA GLY A 19 -0.47 7.35 -11.80
C GLY A 19 -0.45 8.87 -11.95
N LEU A 20 -0.88 9.61 -10.92
CA LEU A 20 -0.88 11.07 -10.91
C LEU A 20 0.35 11.63 -10.20
N THR A 21 0.94 12.66 -10.80
CA THR A 21 1.98 13.51 -10.21
C THR A 21 1.38 14.86 -9.78
N PRO A 22 2.11 15.67 -8.99
CA PRO A 22 1.69 17.04 -8.69
C PRO A 22 1.45 17.90 -9.94
N SER A 23 2.12 17.61 -11.07
CA SER A 23 2.04 18.34 -12.33
C SER A 23 1.04 17.76 -13.35
N GLY A 24 0.35 16.65 -13.05
CA GLY A 24 -0.59 16.02 -13.97
C GLY A 24 -0.47 14.50 -14.03
N GLN A 25 -0.65 13.92 -15.22
CA GLN A 25 -0.42 12.49 -15.45
C GLN A 25 1.09 12.22 -15.53
N ALA A 26 1.56 11.13 -14.91
CA ALA A 26 2.94 10.74 -15.04
C ALA A 26 3.31 10.44 -16.50
N LYS A 27 4.47 10.96 -16.93
CA LYS A 27 5.07 10.66 -18.25
C LYS A 27 5.88 9.35 -18.24
N SER A 28 5.94 8.66 -17.10
CA SER A 28 6.65 7.39 -16.91
C SER A 28 5.75 6.20 -17.27
N ASP A 29 6.34 5.00 -17.23
CA ASP A 29 5.69 3.69 -17.29
C ASP A 29 4.63 3.47 -16.19
N LYS A 30 4.57 4.35 -15.18
CA LYS A 30 3.62 4.29 -14.05
C LYS A 30 2.40 5.18 -14.25
N SER A 31 2.14 5.65 -15.46
CA SER A 31 1.01 6.54 -15.80
C SER A 31 -0.37 6.01 -15.37
N LEU A 32 -0.51 4.72 -15.14
CA LEU A 32 -1.74 4.07 -14.66
C LEU A 32 -1.86 4.03 -13.12
N GLY A 33 -0.74 4.05 -12.40
CA GLY A 33 -0.68 3.65 -10.99
C GLY A 33 -0.76 2.13 -10.85
N VAL A 34 0.18 1.53 -10.14
CA VAL A 34 0.29 0.07 -10.01
C VAL A 34 -0.40 -0.44 -8.74
N VAL A 35 -0.33 0.32 -7.64
CA VAL A 35 -0.88 -0.14 -6.36
C VAL A 35 -2.41 -0.21 -6.41
N ALA A 36 -3.11 0.86 -6.79
CA ALA A 36 -4.57 0.83 -6.84
C ALA A 36 -5.09 -0.20 -7.84
N LEU A 37 -4.49 -0.25 -9.04
CA LEU A 37 -4.77 -1.26 -10.07
C LEU A 37 -4.67 -2.69 -9.51
N THR A 38 -3.59 -2.99 -8.79
CA THR A 38 -3.39 -4.31 -8.16
C THR A 38 -4.48 -4.63 -7.14
N PHE A 39 -4.87 -3.66 -6.31
CA PHE A 39 -5.91 -3.90 -5.30
C PHE A 39 -7.32 -4.05 -5.90
N PHE A 40 -7.63 -3.35 -7.00
CA PHE A 40 -8.87 -3.58 -7.74
C PHE A 40 -8.93 -5.00 -8.32
N ASP A 41 -7.83 -5.47 -8.93
CA ASP A 41 -7.72 -6.84 -9.43
C ASP A 41 -7.80 -7.89 -8.30
N LEU A 42 -7.15 -7.66 -7.15
CA LEU A 42 -7.25 -8.54 -5.99
C LEU A 42 -8.69 -8.62 -5.46
N ARG A 43 -9.44 -7.52 -5.48
CA ARG A 43 -10.86 -7.50 -5.12
C ARG A 43 -11.69 -8.30 -6.12
N ALA A 44 -11.48 -8.09 -7.42
CA ALA A 44 -12.16 -8.85 -8.47
C ALA A 44 -11.91 -10.37 -8.36
N LYS A 45 -10.73 -10.77 -7.87
CA LYS A 45 -10.34 -12.16 -7.60
C LYS A 45 -10.76 -12.69 -6.23
N GLY A 46 -11.47 -11.91 -5.42
CA GLY A 46 -11.90 -12.29 -4.07
C GLY A 46 -10.75 -12.52 -3.07
N LYS A 47 -9.57 -11.96 -3.33
CA LYS A 47 -8.39 -12.07 -2.45
C LYS A 47 -8.40 -11.04 -1.32
N ILE A 48 -9.17 -9.97 -1.47
CA ILE A 48 -9.48 -8.97 -0.45
C ILE A 48 -11.00 -8.79 -0.35
N GLY A 49 -11.45 -8.15 0.73
CA GLY A 49 -12.84 -7.75 0.92
C GLY A 49 -13.28 -6.62 -0.02
N ASP A 50 -14.55 -6.24 0.11
CA ASP A 50 -15.18 -5.28 -0.81
C ASP A 50 -14.65 -3.84 -0.63
N ARG A 51 -14.14 -3.52 0.56
CA ARG A 51 -13.74 -2.16 0.93
C ARG A 51 -12.27 -1.91 0.59
N ILE A 52 -12.05 -0.83 -0.16
CA ILE A 52 -10.74 -0.23 -0.39
C ILE A 52 -10.85 1.23 0.02
N ALA A 53 -9.99 1.68 0.92
CA ALA A 53 -9.82 3.09 1.22
C ALA A 53 -8.53 3.61 0.57
N MET A 54 -8.56 4.86 0.12
CA MET A 54 -7.39 5.57 -0.37
C MET A 54 -7.20 6.85 0.44
N VAL A 55 -5.98 7.07 0.91
CA VAL A 55 -5.70 8.08 1.92
C VAL A 55 -4.62 9.03 1.42
N GLY A 56 -5.00 10.31 1.30
CA GLY A 56 -4.10 11.41 1.03
C GLY A 56 -4.11 12.45 2.14
N THR A 57 -3.56 13.63 1.86
CA THR A 57 -3.59 14.78 2.76
C THR A 57 -4.55 15.87 2.28
N ASN A 58 -5.16 15.71 1.11
CA ASN A 58 -6.11 16.65 0.52
C ASN A 58 -7.26 15.88 -0.15
N GLY A 59 -8.48 16.02 0.40
CA GLY A 59 -9.73 15.40 -0.06
C GLY A 59 -10.12 15.82 -1.47
N ASP A 60 -9.83 17.07 -1.82
CA ASP A 60 -10.24 17.70 -3.08
C ASP A 60 -9.61 17.04 -4.32
N LYS A 61 -8.66 16.11 -4.12
CA LYS A 61 -8.04 15.32 -5.19
C LYS A 61 -8.89 14.13 -5.65
N GLU A 62 -9.87 13.69 -4.86
CA GLU A 62 -10.66 12.48 -5.16
C GLU A 62 -11.30 12.50 -6.56
N PRO A 63 -11.99 13.59 -7.00
CA PRO A 63 -12.64 13.60 -8.30
C PRO A 63 -11.65 13.37 -9.45
N LYS A 64 -10.48 14.00 -9.39
CA LYS A 64 -9.42 13.87 -10.41
C LYS A 64 -8.85 12.44 -10.45
N ILE A 65 -8.72 11.78 -9.30
CA ILE A 65 -8.28 10.38 -9.23
C ILE A 65 -9.32 9.46 -9.88
N LYS A 66 -10.62 9.64 -9.56
CA LYS A 66 -11.71 8.85 -10.13
C LYS A 66 -11.81 9.02 -11.65
N GLU A 67 -11.68 10.25 -12.13
CA GLU A 67 -11.64 10.54 -13.57
C GLU A 67 -10.45 9.85 -14.24
N HIS A 68 -9.25 9.94 -13.64
CA HIS A 68 -8.05 9.29 -14.16
C HIS A 68 -8.19 7.78 -14.25
N PHE A 69 -8.72 7.13 -13.21
CA PHE A 69 -8.98 5.69 -13.25
C PHE A 69 -10.04 5.30 -14.26
N SER A 70 -11.12 6.07 -14.39
CA SER A 70 -12.19 5.80 -15.35
C SER A 70 -11.67 5.87 -16.80
N ARG A 71 -10.81 6.86 -17.08
CA ARG A 71 -10.22 7.07 -18.41
C ARG A 71 -9.13 6.06 -18.78
N ASN A 72 -8.28 5.67 -17.83
CA ASN A 72 -7.06 4.92 -18.15
C ASN A 72 -7.10 3.43 -17.75
N LEU A 73 -7.92 3.03 -16.77
CA LEU A 73 -8.03 1.64 -16.34
C LEU A 73 -9.21 0.95 -17.05
N THR A 74 -9.01 0.64 -18.34
CA THR A 74 -10.03 0.06 -19.24
C THR A 74 -9.93 -1.46 -19.39
N PHE A 75 -9.15 -2.13 -18.54
CA PHE A 75 -8.98 -3.58 -18.57
C PHE A 75 -10.30 -4.31 -18.29
N PRO A 76 -10.67 -5.35 -19.07
CA PRO A 76 -11.97 -6.00 -18.97
C PRO A 76 -12.22 -6.71 -17.63
N ASN A 77 -11.17 -7.15 -16.94
CA ASN A 77 -11.27 -8.00 -15.74
C ASN A 77 -10.89 -7.30 -14.43
N ILE A 78 -10.71 -5.97 -14.43
CA ILE A 78 -10.29 -5.22 -13.23
C ILE A 78 -11.41 -5.10 -12.17
N GLY A 79 -12.65 -5.42 -12.53
CA GLY A 79 -13.82 -5.28 -11.65
C GLY A 79 -14.11 -3.82 -11.27
N SER A 80 -14.73 -3.62 -10.11
CA SER A 80 -15.04 -2.28 -9.60
C SER A 80 -13.76 -1.48 -9.32
N LYS A 81 -13.78 -0.18 -9.65
CA LYS A 81 -12.73 0.80 -9.34
C LYS A 81 -13.11 1.71 -8.15
N GLU A 82 -14.20 1.38 -7.45
CA GLU A 82 -14.70 2.17 -6.32
C GLU A 82 -13.77 2.07 -5.11
N PHE A 83 -13.60 3.20 -4.43
CA PHE A 83 -12.84 3.33 -3.20
C PHE A 83 -13.42 4.43 -2.30
N GLU A 84 -13.21 4.31 -0.99
CA GLU A 84 -13.49 5.36 -0.01
C GLU A 84 -12.27 6.30 0.09
N PHE A 85 -12.45 7.62 -0.06
CA PHE A 85 -11.33 8.55 0.11
C PHE A 85 -11.27 9.20 1.49
N PHE A 86 -10.05 9.44 1.98
CA PHE A 86 -9.75 10.17 3.22
C PHE A 86 -8.63 11.21 3.00
N PRO A 87 -8.76 12.46 3.50
CA PRO A 87 -9.99 13.01 4.09
C PRO A 87 -11.08 13.18 3.02
N LYS A 88 -12.34 13.32 3.42
CA LYS A 88 -13.46 13.48 2.45
C LYS A 88 -13.39 14.81 1.69
N GLU A 89 -12.91 15.86 2.35
CA GLU A 89 -12.78 17.19 1.78
C GLU A 89 -11.62 17.92 2.47
N GLY A 90 -11.06 18.92 1.78
CA GLY A 90 -10.05 19.81 2.32
C GLY A 90 -8.74 19.13 2.74
N LYS A 91 -7.88 19.89 3.42
CA LYS A 91 -6.55 19.42 3.83
C LYS A 91 -6.57 18.85 5.24
N ASN A 92 -6.16 17.60 5.39
CA ASN A 92 -5.93 16.97 6.68
C ASN A 92 -4.72 16.01 6.58
N PRO A 93 -3.53 16.43 7.06
CA PRO A 93 -2.33 15.59 7.08
C PRO A 93 -2.45 14.33 7.96
N LYS A 94 -3.41 14.31 8.89
CA LYS A 94 -3.64 13.22 9.85
C LYS A 94 -4.84 12.34 9.49
N ALA A 95 -5.40 12.48 8.29
CA ALA A 95 -6.53 11.68 7.82
C ALA A 95 -6.28 10.15 7.85
N PHE A 96 -5.01 9.73 7.92
CA PHE A 96 -4.64 8.34 8.12
C PHE A 96 -5.20 7.75 9.41
N LEU A 97 -5.32 8.54 10.49
CA LEU A 97 -5.91 8.08 11.75
C LEU A 97 -7.39 7.74 11.59
N ASP A 98 -8.12 8.56 10.83
CA ASP A 98 -9.55 8.35 10.59
C ASP A 98 -9.78 7.13 9.70
N ALA A 99 -8.94 6.96 8.67
CA ALA A 99 -8.96 5.77 7.83
C ALA A 99 -8.68 4.49 8.63
N ILE A 100 -7.67 4.49 9.53
CA ILE A 100 -7.36 3.31 10.36
C ILE A 100 -8.53 2.96 11.28
N LYS A 101 -9.18 3.96 11.90
CA LYS A 101 -10.35 3.75 12.77
C LYS A 101 -11.56 3.19 12.02
N ALA A 102 -11.70 3.48 10.73
CA ALA A 102 -12.81 3.00 9.90
C ALA A 102 -12.65 1.53 9.45
N PHE A 103 -11.51 0.90 9.75
CA PHE A 103 -11.16 -0.48 9.41
C PHE A 103 -10.95 -1.31 10.67
N LYS A 104 -10.96 -2.63 10.53
CA LYS A 104 -10.94 -3.55 11.68
C LYS A 104 -9.58 -4.25 11.80
N PRO A 105 -9.24 -4.77 13.00
CA PRO A 105 -8.11 -5.66 13.15
C PRO A 105 -8.16 -6.83 12.15
N GLY A 106 -7.01 -7.16 11.56
CA GLY A 106 -6.87 -8.15 10.50
C GLY A 106 -7.02 -7.61 9.07
N ASP A 107 -7.45 -6.36 8.89
CA ASP A 107 -7.36 -5.69 7.58
C ASP A 107 -5.90 -5.36 7.24
N VAL A 108 -5.64 -4.96 5.99
CA VAL A 108 -4.28 -4.68 5.49
C VAL A 108 -4.15 -3.25 4.97
N CYS A 109 -2.94 -2.70 5.03
CA CYS A 109 -2.63 -1.44 4.38
C CYS A 109 -1.31 -1.47 3.60
N THR A 110 -1.23 -0.58 2.61
CA THR A 110 0.02 -0.23 1.93
C THR A 110 0.43 1.19 2.24
N VAL A 111 1.72 1.44 2.44
CA VAL A 111 2.26 2.77 2.71
C VAL A 111 3.21 3.19 1.58
N PHE A 112 2.70 4.04 0.68
CA PHE A 112 3.41 4.66 -0.44
C PHE A 112 3.37 6.19 -0.32
N THR A 113 3.83 6.69 0.82
CA THR A 113 3.89 8.11 1.17
C THR A 113 5.36 8.59 1.18
N PRO A 114 5.65 9.88 1.43
CA PRO A 114 7.03 10.31 1.66
C PRO A 114 7.64 9.63 2.90
N ASP A 115 8.91 9.25 2.83
CA ASP A 115 9.62 8.46 3.86
C ASP A 115 9.48 9.00 5.29
N ASP A 116 9.43 10.33 5.45
CA ASP A 116 9.26 11.02 6.74
C ASP A 116 7.94 10.70 7.45
N THR A 117 6.95 10.21 6.71
CA THR A 117 5.62 9.92 7.23
C THR A 117 5.42 8.44 7.58
N HIS A 118 6.32 7.56 7.14
CA HIS A 118 6.15 6.11 7.27
C HIS A 118 6.01 5.67 8.73
N PHE A 119 6.85 6.19 9.63
CA PHE A 119 6.88 5.73 11.01
C PHE A 119 5.53 5.92 11.71
N GLU A 120 4.96 7.14 11.65
CA GLU A 120 3.68 7.46 12.30
C GLU A 120 2.51 6.66 11.70
N ILE A 121 2.48 6.54 10.36
CA ILE A 121 1.43 5.78 9.66
C ILE A 121 1.52 4.29 10.01
N CYS A 122 2.71 3.70 9.92
CA CYS A 122 2.93 2.29 10.24
C CYS A 122 2.62 2.01 11.71
N LYS A 123 3.10 2.84 12.63
CA LYS A 123 2.85 2.69 14.06
C LYS A 123 1.35 2.72 14.38
N ALA A 124 0.62 3.69 13.84
CA ALA A 124 -0.82 3.78 14.04
C ALA A 124 -1.57 2.58 13.46
N ALA A 125 -1.21 2.12 12.25
CA ALA A 125 -1.85 0.97 11.62
C ALA A 125 -1.61 -0.33 12.42
N LEU A 126 -0.36 -0.60 12.80
CA LEU A 126 -0.02 -1.77 13.61
C LEU A 126 -0.73 -1.73 14.97
N GLN A 127 -0.78 -0.57 15.64
CA GLN A 127 -1.49 -0.41 16.91
C GLN A 127 -3.00 -0.68 16.78
N GLY A 128 -3.59 -0.32 15.64
CA GLY A 128 -4.97 -0.64 15.25
C GLY A 128 -5.20 -2.09 14.82
N GLY A 129 -4.17 -2.93 14.83
CA GLY A 129 -4.27 -4.34 14.43
C GLY A 129 -4.34 -4.54 12.92
N VAL A 130 -3.85 -3.58 12.13
CA VAL A 130 -3.82 -3.65 10.66
C VAL A 130 -2.45 -4.17 10.21
N HIS A 131 -2.44 -5.11 9.26
CA HIS A 131 -1.22 -5.60 8.61
C HIS A 131 -0.63 -4.51 7.71
N VAL A 132 0.69 -4.33 7.73
CA VAL A 132 1.35 -3.23 7.01
C VAL A 132 2.32 -3.76 5.96
N LEU A 133 2.20 -3.28 4.72
CA LEU A 133 3.22 -3.34 3.68
C LEU A 133 3.70 -1.91 3.36
N VAL A 134 4.95 -1.58 3.62
CA VAL A 134 5.48 -0.21 3.43
C VAL A 134 6.57 -0.17 2.39
N THR A 135 6.59 0.89 1.58
CA THR A 135 7.65 1.10 0.58
C THR A 135 9.01 1.29 1.23
N LYS A 136 10.07 0.99 0.49
CA LYS A 136 11.44 1.23 0.93
C LYS A 136 11.80 2.72 0.86
N PRO A 137 12.56 3.25 1.83
CA PRO A 137 12.93 2.61 3.11
C PRO A 137 11.74 2.56 4.07
N MET A 138 11.65 1.50 4.89
CA MET A 138 10.58 1.38 5.88
C MET A 138 10.54 2.60 6.82
N VAL A 139 11.68 2.98 7.39
CA VAL A 139 11.88 4.17 8.25
C VAL A 139 13.34 4.60 8.20
N LYS A 140 13.63 5.82 8.69
CA LYS A 140 14.98 6.41 8.61
C LYS A 140 15.96 5.96 9.70
N THR A 141 15.46 5.40 10.81
CA THR A 141 16.32 5.01 11.94
C THR A 141 16.09 3.56 12.37
N LEU A 142 17.16 2.92 12.88
CA LEU A 142 17.07 1.56 13.42
C LEU A 142 16.16 1.50 14.66
N ALA A 143 16.15 2.55 15.49
CA ALA A 143 15.30 2.61 16.68
C ALA A 143 13.81 2.54 16.29
N GLN A 144 13.37 3.36 15.33
CA GLN A 144 12.02 3.31 14.80
C GLN A 144 11.70 1.95 14.19
N HIS A 145 12.64 1.35 13.45
CA HIS A 145 12.43 0.04 12.83
C HIS A 145 12.20 -1.05 13.88
N LYS A 146 13.05 -1.10 14.91
CA LYS A 146 12.92 -2.04 16.04
C LYS A 146 11.61 -1.84 16.79
N GLU A 147 11.17 -0.59 16.97
CA GLU A 147 9.89 -0.30 17.61
C GLU A 147 8.71 -0.84 16.80
N LEU A 148 8.67 -0.62 15.47
CA LEU A 148 7.59 -1.14 14.63
C LEU A 148 7.56 -2.67 14.64
N VAL A 149 8.73 -3.34 14.60
CA VAL A 149 8.82 -4.80 14.71
C VAL A 149 8.27 -5.30 16.05
N ARG A 150 8.59 -4.61 17.15
CA ARG A 150 8.06 -4.94 18.48
C ARG A 150 6.53 -4.82 18.51
N ILE A 151 5.98 -3.70 18.03
CA ILE A 151 4.52 -3.47 18.00
C ILE A 151 3.83 -4.53 17.13
N ALA A 152 4.38 -4.84 15.96
CA ALA A 152 3.81 -5.86 15.06
C ALA A 152 3.72 -7.23 15.75
N LYS A 153 4.77 -7.65 16.46
CA LYS A 153 4.80 -8.89 17.25
C LYS A 153 3.76 -8.87 18.38
N GLU A 154 3.71 -7.79 19.15
CA GLU A 154 2.76 -7.63 20.27
C GLU A 154 1.30 -7.65 19.81
N LYS A 155 1.03 -7.09 18.64
CA LYS A 155 -0.31 -7.02 18.05
C LYS A 155 -0.68 -8.25 17.22
N GLY A 156 0.27 -9.17 16.99
CA GLY A 156 0.05 -10.35 16.17
C GLY A 156 -0.23 -10.04 14.70
N VAL A 157 0.32 -8.94 14.17
CA VAL A 157 0.12 -8.50 12.79
C VAL A 157 1.41 -8.55 11.98
N LEU A 158 1.26 -8.50 10.67
CA LEU A 158 2.39 -8.53 9.74
C LEU A 158 2.91 -7.11 9.52
N LEU A 159 4.23 -6.97 9.47
CA LEU A 159 4.93 -5.78 9.04
C LEU A 159 5.95 -6.21 7.97
N GLN A 160 5.74 -5.75 6.73
CA GLN A 160 6.57 -6.10 5.59
C GLN A 160 7.08 -4.84 4.89
N ILE A 161 8.28 -4.93 4.35
CA ILE A 161 8.85 -3.91 3.47
C ILE A 161 8.72 -4.38 2.02
N GLU A 162 8.23 -3.48 1.17
CA GLU A 162 8.18 -3.68 -0.26
C GLU A 162 9.61 -3.63 -0.82
N VAL A 163 10.10 -4.80 -1.23
CA VAL A 163 11.37 -5.00 -1.94
C VAL A 163 11.14 -6.00 -3.08
N HIS A 164 10.22 -5.65 -3.99
CA HIS A 164 9.66 -6.55 -5.02
C HIS A 164 10.72 -7.24 -5.87
N LYS A 165 11.86 -6.58 -6.13
CA LYS A 165 12.98 -7.19 -6.86
C LYS A 165 13.48 -8.49 -6.25
N ARG A 166 13.30 -8.72 -4.94
CA ARG A 166 13.63 -10.02 -4.31
C ARG A 166 12.86 -11.19 -4.90
N PHE A 167 11.77 -10.93 -5.62
CA PHE A 167 10.92 -11.92 -6.25
C PHE A 167 11.11 -12.00 -7.77
N ASP A 168 11.97 -11.18 -8.39
CA ASP A 168 12.20 -11.29 -9.83
C ASP A 168 12.84 -12.67 -10.12
N PRO A 169 12.42 -13.37 -11.18
CA PRO A 169 12.89 -14.71 -11.49
C PRO A 169 14.42 -14.82 -11.55
N ILE A 170 15.10 -13.77 -12.03
CA ILE A 170 16.56 -13.74 -12.13
C ILE A 170 17.25 -13.82 -10.76
N TYR A 171 16.74 -13.13 -9.73
CA TYR A 171 17.33 -13.17 -8.39
C TYR A 171 16.99 -14.48 -7.67
N ASN A 172 15.81 -15.04 -7.92
CA ASN A 172 15.44 -16.37 -7.41
C ASN A 172 16.30 -17.47 -8.01
N ASP A 173 16.52 -17.45 -9.33
CA ASP A 173 17.40 -18.39 -10.04
C ASP A 173 18.85 -18.25 -9.55
N ALA A 174 19.36 -17.02 -9.44
CA ALA A 174 20.69 -16.76 -8.90
C ALA A 174 20.84 -17.29 -7.46
N ARG A 175 19.85 -17.05 -6.59
CA ARG A 175 19.82 -17.57 -5.21
C ARG A 175 19.83 -19.09 -5.16
N GLN A 176 19.16 -19.76 -6.08
CA GLN A 176 19.14 -21.23 -6.13
C GLN A 176 20.48 -21.79 -6.61
N ARG A 177 21.05 -21.21 -7.67
CA ARG A 177 22.31 -21.69 -8.25
C ARG A 177 23.50 -21.49 -7.34
N ILE A 178 23.55 -20.36 -6.62
CA ILE A 178 24.69 -20.03 -5.76
C ILE A 178 24.88 -20.99 -4.59
N GLN A 179 23.83 -21.72 -4.17
CA GLN A 179 23.92 -22.69 -3.06
C GLN A 179 24.99 -23.78 -3.28
N ASN A 180 25.31 -24.08 -4.55
CA ASN A 180 26.29 -25.10 -4.92
C ASN A 180 27.62 -24.52 -5.44
N LEU A 181 27.79 -23.20 -5.42
CA LEU A 181 29.00 -22.54 -5.95
C LEU A 181 30.06 -22.27 -4.87
N GLY A 182 29.83 -22.72 -3.64
CA GLY A 182 30.69 -22.45 -2.49
C GLY A 182 30.44 -21.07 -1.88
N ASP A 183 31.20 -20.73 -0.84
CA ASP A 183 31.22 -19.36 -0.32
C ASP A 183 31.79 -18.40 -1.38
N PHE A 184 31.59 -17.09 -1.19
CA PHE A 184 32.22 -16.05 -2.01
C PHE A 184 33.75 -16.03 -1.75
N GLY A 185 34.46 -17.09 -2.12
CA GLY A 185 35.86 -17.34 -1.73
C GLY A 185 35.98 -17.92 -0.34
#